data_AF-A0A384L554-F1
#
_entry.id   AF-A0A384L554-F1
#
_cell.length_a   1.000
_cell.length_b   1.000
_cell.length_c   1.000
_cell.angle_alpha   90.00
_cell.angle_beta   90.00
_cell.angle_gamma   90.00
#
_symmetry.space_group_name_H-M   'P 1'
#
loop_
_entity.id
_entity.type
_entity.pdbx_description
1 polymer ?
#
loop_
_entity_poly.entity_id
_entity_poly.type
_entity_poly.pdbx_seq_one_letter_code
_entity_poly.pdbx_strand_id
1 'polypeptide(L)'
;MISKWCKKNGLETKSQYHPNLVNEDETVTRSDREIFNSLLCKVSSSNLQDQKSAAKELRLLTRKGTEFRALFGESPDEITRLVNPLLHGSNPDEKLQEDVVTTLLNISIHDDSNKKLVCENPNVIPLLIDALRRGTVATRSNAAAAIFTLSALDSNKVLIGKSGILKPLIDLLEEGNPLAIKDVAAAIFTLCIAHENRSRAVRDGAVRVLGKKISNGLYVDELLAILAMLVTHWKAVEELGELGGVSWLLKITRESECKRNKENAIVILHTICFSDRTKWKEIKEEENAHGTITKLSREGTSRAQRKANGILDRLRKAMNLTHTA
;
A
#
# COMPACT_ATOMS: atom_id res chain seq x y z
N MET A 1 -3.89 -5.47 -15.51
CA MET A 1 -4.36 -6.14 -14.27
C MET A 1 -4.81 -5.15 -13.19
N ILE A 2 -4.06 -4.07 -12.94
CA ILE A 2 -4.43 -2.96 -12.02
C ILE A 2 -5.76 -2.29 -12.39
N SER A 3 -6.00 -2.00 -13.68
CA SER A 3 -7.27 -1.44 -14.17
C SER A 3 -8.48 -2.34 -13.87
N LYS A 4 -8.35 -3.68 -13.97
CA LYS A 4 -9.43 -4.63 -13.62
C LYS A 4 -9.69 -4.66 -12.10
N TRP A 5 -8.66 -4.48 -11.27
CA TRP A 5 -8.80 -4.42 -9.81
C TRP A 5 -9.41 -3.09 -9.35
N CYS A 6 -8.98 -1.95 -9.89
CA CYS A 6 -9.56 -0.63 -9.59
C CYS A 6 -11.05 -0.57 -9.95
N LYS A 7 -11.42 -1.11 -11.12
CA LYS A 7 -12.82 -1.17 -11.58
C LYS A 7 -13.69 -2.10 -10.72
N LYS A 8 -13.14 -3.22 -10.23
CA LYS A 8 -13.83 -4.12 -9.30
C LYS A 8 -14.00 -3.53 -7.89
N ASN A 9 -13.23 -2.49 -7.55
CA ASN A 9 -13.20 -1.90 -6.22
C ASN A 9 -13.76 -0.47 -6.12
N GLY A 10 -14.32 0.08 -7.20
CA GLY A 10 -14.97 1.39 -7.22
C GLY A 10 -14.00 2.58 -7.22
N LEU A 11 -12.73 2.35 -7.58
CA LEU A 11 -11.72 3.39 -7.72
C LEU A 11 -11.69 3.82 -9.18
N GLU A 12 -12.45 4.86 -9.54
CA GLU A 12 -12.40 5.45 -10.88
C GLU A 12 -11.10 6.26 -11.05
N THR A 13 -10.12 5.65 -11.71
CA THR A 13 -8.97 6.37 -12.25
C THR A 13 -9.44 7.17 -13.47
N LYS A 14 -9.65 8.48 -13.33
CA LYS A 14 -9.59 9.41 -14.48
C LYS A 14 -8.15 9.46 -14.96
N SER A 15 -7.77 8.47 -15.75
CA SER A 15 -6.53 8.48 -16.50
C SER A 15 -6.91 8.21 -17.95
N GLN A 16 -6.59 9.16 -18.82
CA GLN A 16 -6.64 9.00 -20.27
C GLN A 16 -5.62 7.93 -20.69
N TYR A 17 -5.96 6.67 -20.46
CA TYR A 17 -5.30 5.54 -21.12
C TYR A 17 -6.27 5.01 -22.16
N HIS A 18 -5.97 5.33 -23.42
CA HIS A 18 -6.51 4.61 -24.55
C HIS A 18 -6.14 3.13 -24.41
N PRO A 19 -7.12 2.21 -24.26
CA PRO A 19 -6.84 0.79 -24.17
C PRO A 19 -6.92 0.21 -25.57
N ASN A 20 -5.87 0.40 -26.37
CA ASN A 20 -5.62 -0.36 -27.60
C ASN A 20 -4.17 -0.11 -27.99
N LEU A 21 -3.30 -1.06 -27.65
CA LEU A 21 -2.04 -1.47 -28.27
C LEU A 21 -1.49 -2.56 -27.34
N VAL A 22 -2.07 -3.76 -27.46
CA VAL A 22 -1.32 -4.97 -27.14
C VAL A 22 -0.30 -5.05 -28.27
N ASN A 23 0.87 -4.44 -28.06
CA ASN A 23 1.97 -4.62 -29.00
C ASN A 23 2.51 -6.03 -28.84
N GLU A 24 2.66 -6.66 -29.99
CA GLU A 24 3.32 -7.93 -30.27
C GLU A 24 4.60 -8.06 -29.44
N ASP A 25 4.98 -9.29 -29.08
CA ASP A 25 6.29 -9.63 -28.52
C ASP A 25 7.39 -9.08 -29.45
N GLU A 26 7.84 -7.84 -29.24
CA GLU A 26 9.05 -7.31 -29.83
C GLU A 26 10.22 -8.12 -29.24
N THR A 27 10.70 -9.08 -30.02
CA THR A 27 11.82 -9.93 -29.65
C THR A 27 13.07 -9.07 -29.43
N VAL A 28 13.70 -9.20 -28.26
CA VAL A 28 14.97 -8.53 -27.91
C VAL A 28 16.01 -8.73 -29.03
N THR A 29 16.44 -7.66 -29.68
CA THR A 29 17.45 -7.75 -30.74
C THR A 29 18.87 -7.84 -30.18
N ARG A 30 19.83 -8.27 -31.01
CA ARG A 30 21.25 -8.23 -30.65
C ARG A 30 21.73 -6.81 -30.32
N SER A 31 21.23 -5.82 -31.06
CA SER A 31 21.54 -4.40 -30.82
C SER A 31 21.05 -3.95 -29.45
N ASP A 32 19.85 -4.38 -29.04
CA ASP A 32 19.29 -4.03 -27.73
C ASP A 32 20.14 -4.59 -26.59
N ARG A 33 20.63 -5.83 -26.73
CA ARG A 33 21.57 -6.43 -25.77
C ARG A 33 22.88 -5.68 -25.69
N GLU A 34 23.44 -5.26 -26.83
CA GLU A 34 24.70 -4.51 -26.87
C GLU A 34 24.54 -3.14 -26.19
N ILE A 35 23.44 -2.43 -26.45
CA ILE A 35 23.09 -1.17 -25.79
C ILE A 35 22.92 -1.38 -24.29
N PHE A 36 22.12 -2.37 -23.89
CA PHE A 36 21.85 -2.69 -22.50
C PHE A 36 23.12 -3.00 -21.72
N ASN A 37 23.98 -3.88 -22.26
CA ASN A 37 25.25 -4.25 -21.62
C ASN A 37 26.20 -3.07 -21.49
N SER A 38 26.28 -2.22 -22.52
CA SER A 38 27.07 -0.98 -22.50
C SER A 38 26.59 -0.03 -21.40
N LEU A 39 25.27 0.16 -21.26
CA LEU A 39 24.68 0.99 -20.22
C LEU A 39 24.91 0.40 -18.82
N LEU A 40 24.79 -0.92 -18.63
CA LEU A 40 25.10 -1.55 -17.34
C LEU A 40 26.58 -1.44 -16.98
N CYS A 41 27.50 -1.42 -17.95
CA CYS A 41 28.91 -1.18 -17.69
C CYS A 41 29.14 0.26 -17.23
N LYS A 42 28.53 1.23 -17.92
CA LYS A 42 28.62 2.65 -17.56
C LYS A 42 27.99 2.97 -16.21
N VAL A 43 26.83 2.37 -15.91
CA VAL A 43 26.16 2.58 -14.63
C VAL A 43 26.97 2.01 -13.47
N SER A 44 27.74 0.94 -13.67
CA SER A 44 28.65 0.39 -12.66
C SER A 44 30.05 1.02 -12.65
N SER A 45 30.30 2.06 -13.44
CA SER A 45 31.61 2.72 -13.51
C SER A 45 31.89 3.58 -12.28
N SER A 46 33.13 4.05 -12.10
CA SER A 46 33.50 5.00 -11.04
C SER A 46 33.17 6.46 -11.36
N ASN A 47 32.74 6.77 -12.59
CA ASN A 47 32.47 8.14 -13.01
C ASN A 47 30.99 8.50 -12.79
N LEU A 48 30.73 9.47 -11.92
CA LEU A 48 29.35 9.88 -11.57
C LEU A 48 28.53 10.35 -12.78
N GLN A 49 29.16 11.01 -13.77
CA GLN A 49 28.45 11.48 -14.96
C GLN A 49 28.06 10.32 -15.89
N ASP A 50 28.93 9.32 -16.01
CA ASP A 50 28.61 8.07 -16.71
C ASP A 50 27.49 7.31 -16.00
N GLN A 51 27.55 7.22 -14.67
CA GLN A 51 26.49 6.62 -13.86
C GLN A 51 25.14 7.30 -14.11
N LYS A 52 25.09 8.63 -14.02
CA LYS A 52 23.86 9.42 -14.20
C LYS A 52 23.31 9.30 -15.61
N SER A 53 24.16 9.43 -16.63
CA SER A 53 23.72 9.33 -18.02
C SER A 53 23.19 7.92 -18.35
N ALA A 54 23.86 6.88 -17.86
CA ALA A 54 23.43 5.50 -18.05
C ALA A 54 22.14 5.17 -17.30
N ALA A 55 22.02 5.56 -16.03
CA ALA A 55 20.80 5.35 -15.24
C ALA A 55 19.59 6.06 -15.87
N LYS A 56 19.77 7.29 -16.35
CA LYS A 56 18.72 8.03 -17.06
C LYS A 56 18.26 7.30 -18.31
N GLU A 57 19.19 6.76 -19.11
CA GLU A 57 18.87 6.04 -20.33
C GLU A 57 18.17 4.70 -20.03
N LEU A 58 18.67 3.93 -19.06
CA LEU A 58 18.03 2.69 -18.59
C LEU A 58 16.60 2.94 -18.11
N ARG A 59 16.35 4.06 -17.40
CA ARG A 59 15.00 4.46 -17.01
C ARG A 59 14.10 4.72 -18.23
N LEU A 60 14.62 5.40 -19.26
CA LEU A 60 13.85 5.72 -20.47
C LEU A 60 13.52 4.46 -21.28
N LEU A 61 14.49 3.56 -21.44
CA LEU A 61 14.32 2.30 -22.17
C LEU A 61 13.32 1.38 -21.47
N THR A 62 13.48 1.16 -20.16
CA THR A 62 12.51 0.37 -19.37
C THR A 62 11.13 1.01 -19.27
N ARG A 63 11.00 2.33 -19.48
CA ARG A 63 9.68 2.97 -19.56
C ARG A 63 8.96 2.66 -20.88
N LYS A 64 9.70 2.72 -22.00
CA LYS A 64 9.15 2.57 -23.35
C LYS A 64 8.87 1.12 -23.72
N GLY A 65 9.78 0.22 -23.38
CA GLY A 65 9.82 -1.14 -23.90
C GLY A 65 9.75 -2.22 -22.84
N THR A 66 9.06 -3.32 -23.15
CA THR A 66 9.03 -4.53 -22.32
C THR A 66 10.30 -5.37 -22.48
N GLU A 67 10.96 -5.28 -23.62
CA GLU A 67 12.22 -5.94 -23.98
C GLU A 67 13.35 -5.57 -23.02
N PHE A 68 13.51 -4.29 -22.68
CA PHE A 68 14.51 -3.86 -21.70
C PHE A 68 14.14 -4.25 -20.26
N ARG A 69 12.86 -4.45 -19.96
CA ARG A 69 12.45 -5.00 -18.66
C ARG A 69 12.77 -6.49 -18.60
N ALA A 70 12.50 -7.23 -19.67
CA ALA A 70 12.80 -8.66 -19.78
C ALA A 70 14.29 -8.93 -19.65
N LEU A 71 15.14 -8.08 -20.24
CA LEU A 71 16.60 -8.17 -20.12
C LEU A 71 17.06 -8.23 -18.66
N PHE A 72 16.59 -7.35 -17.78
CA PHE A 72 16.89 -7.39 -16.33
C PHE A 72 16.42 -8.66 -15.60
N GLY A 73 15.57 -9.46 -16.23
CA GLY A 73 15.09 -10.74 -15.71
C GLY A 73 15.95 -11.93 -16.11
N GLU A 74 16.95 -11.74 -16.98
CA GLU A 74 17.79 -12.82 -17.47
C GLU A 74 18.87 -13.24 -16.45
N SER A 75 19.36 -12.29 -15.63
CA SER A 75 20.35 -12.57 -14.60
C SER A 75 20.19 -11.69 -13.34
N PRO A 76 20.31 -12.27 -12.12
CA PRO A 76 20.35 -11.48 -10.88
C PRO A 76 21.47 -10.42 -10.82
N ASP A 77 22.54 -10.61 -11.61
CA ASP A 77 23.67 -9.68 -11.68
C ASP A 77 23.27 -8.32 -12.27
N GLU A 78 22.29 -8.27 -13.17
CA GLU A 78 21.87 -7.04 -13.86
C GLU A 78 21.22 -6.05 -12.88
N ILE A 79 20.40 -6.57 -11.97
CA ILE A 79 19.84 -5.78 -10.87
C ILE A 79 20.96 -5.29 -9.94
N THR A 80 21.94 -6.14 -9.64
CA THR A 80 23.09 -5.78 -8.79
C THR A 80 23.89 -4.63 -9.41
N ARG A 81 24.19 -4.72 -10.71
CA ARG A 81 24.90 -3.68 -11.47
C ARG A 81 24.12 -2.37 -11.53
N LEU A 82 22.81 -2.43 -11.68
CA LEU A 82 21.93 -1.25 -11.66
C LEU A 82 21.99 -0.51 -10.32
N VAL A 83 21.98 -1.23 -9.18
CA VAL A 83 21.93 -0.60 -7.85
C VAL A 83 23.30 -0.28 -7.26
N ASN A 84 24.38 -0.86 -7.80
CA ASN A 84 25.75 -0.70 -7.32
C ASN A 84 26.16 0.75 -6.98
N PRO A 85 25.86 1.76 -7.82
CA PRO A 85 26.27 3.15 -7.55
C PRO A 85 25.72 3.72 -6.24
N LEU A 86 24.62 3.17 -5.75
CA LEU A 86 23.93 3.66 -4.55
C LEU A 86 24.35 2.91 -3.28
N LEU A 87 25.24 1.91 -3.37
CA LEU A 87 25.64 1.08 -2.22
C LEU A 87 26.78 1.68 -1.40
N HIS A 88 27.61 2.54 -2.00
CA HIS A 88 28.90 2.95 -1.43
C HIS A 88 28.92 4.38 -0.87
N GLY A 89 27.79 5.10 -0.88
CA GLY A 89 27.71 6.49 -0.44
C GLY A 89 26.62 6.74 0.61
N SER A 90 26.93 7.54 1.64
CA SER A 90 25.95 7.93 2.67
C SER A 90 24.89 8.92 2.16
N ASN A 91 25.17 9.61 1.05
CA ASN A 91 24.27 10.57 0.42
C ASN A 91 24.39 10.46 -1.11
N PRO A 92 23.62 9.56 -1.75
CA PRO A 92 23.67 9.40 -3.20
C PRO A 92 23.19 10.67 -3.93
N ASP A 93 23.67 10.88 -5.15
CA ASP A 93 23.14 11.93 -6.03
C ASP A 93 21.64 11.73 -6.24
N GLU A 94 20.84 12.76 -5.95
CA GLU A 94 19.37 12.67 -5.96
C GLU A 94 18.84 12.21 -7.30
N LYS A 95 19.46 12.66 -8.41
CA LYS A 95 18.98 12.32 -9.74
C LYS A 95 19.32 10.88 -10.11
N LEU A 96 20.52 10.43 -9.75
CA LEU A 96 20.92 9.04 -9.89
C LEU A 96 20.00 8.12 -9.08
N GLN A 97 19.70 8.46 -7.83
CA GLN A 97 18.79 7.70 -6.97
C GLN A 97 17.39 7.63 -7.58
N GLU A 98 16.84 8.75 -8.04
CA GLU A 98 15.55 8.80 -8.71
C GLU A 98 15.52 7.90 -9.96
N ASP A 99 16.55 7.98 -10.81
CA ASP A 99 16.61 7.23 -12.06
C ASP A 99 16.71 5.72 -11.81
N VAL A 100 17.52 5.30 -10.83
CA VAL A 100 17.64 3.88 -10.43
C VAL A 100 16.35 3.37 -9.80
N VAL A 101 15.76 4.10 -8.85
CA VAL A 101 14.49 3.71 -8.20
C VAL A 101 13.36 3.60 -9.21
N THR A 102 13.29 4.53 -10.17
CA THR A 102 12.29 4.48 -11.24
C THR A 102 12.53 3.31 -12.19
N THR A 103 13.79 2.96 -12.45
CA THR A 103 14.12 1.76 -13.23
C THR A 103 13.67 0.49 -12.50
N LEU A 104 13.90 0.38 -11.19
CA LEU A 104 13.39 -0.75 -10.37
C LEU A 104 11.86 -0.86 -10.40
N LEU A 105 11.15 0.28 -10.32
CA LEU A 105 9.70 0.33 -10.52
C LEU A 105 9.32 -0.22 -11.90
N ASN A 106 9.97 0.24 -12.98
CA ASN A 106 9.68 -0.22 -14.34
C ASN A 106 9.96 -1.73 -14.52
N ILE A 107 11.01 -2.26 -13.90
CA ILE A 107 11.31 -3.70 -13.93
C ILE A 107 10.21 -4.49 -13.20
N SER A 108 9.74 -4.00 -12.05
CA SER A 108 8.74 -4.67 -11.22
C SER A 108 7.34 -4.77 -11.84
N ILE A 109 7.02 -3.96 -12.87
CA ILE A 109 5.73 -4.01 -13.57
C ILE A 109 5.71 -5.01 -14.73
N HIS A 110 6.81 -5.70 -15.01
CA HIS A 110 6.92 -6.64 -16.12
C HIS A 110 6.15 -7.94 -15.85
N ASP A 111 6.78 -8.90 -15.20
CA ASP A 111 6.20 -10.21 -14.88
C ASP A 111 6.54 -10.63 -13.45
N ASP A 112 6.15 -11.84 -13.07
CA ASP A 112 6.36 -12.35 -11.71
C ASP A 112 7.80 -12.82 -11.49
N SER A 113 8.52 -13.22 -12.55
CA SER A 113 9.94 -13.57 -12.48
C SER A 113 10.77 -12.35 -12.07
N ASN A 114 10.58 -11.22 -12.75
CA ASN A 114 11.27 -9.97 -12.46
C ASN A 114 10.95 -9.46 -11.06
N LYS A 115 9.68 -9.50 -10.63
CA LYS A 115 9.31 -9.10 -9.26
C LYS A 115 10.03 -9.93 -8.22
N LYS A 116 10.17 -11.24 -8.46
CA LYS A 116 10.88 -12.14 -7.56
C LYS A 116 12.38 -11.80 -7.53
N LEU A 117 13.02 -11.70 -8.70
CA LEU A 117 14.45 -11.36 -8.83
C LEU A 117 14.81 -10.03 -8.18
N VAL A 118 14.03 -8.97 -8.43
CA VAL A 118 14.26 -7.65 -7.82
C VAL A 118 14.13 -7.72 -6.29
N CYS A 119 13.15 -8.47 -5.78
CA CYS A 119 12.90 -8.59 -4.34
C CYS A 119 13.94 -9.48 -3.62
N GLU A 120 14.46 -10.52 -4.30
CA GLU A 120 15.48 -11.42 -3.78
C GLU A 120 16.89 -10.80 -3.79
N ASN A 121 17.12 -9.74 -4.56
CA ASN A 121 18.37 -9.00 -4.50
C ASN A 121 18.54 -8.34 -3.12
N PRO A 122 19.63 -8.65 -2.38
CA PRO A 122 19.80 -8.23 -0.99
C PRO A 122 19.92 -6.70 -0.82
N ASN A 123 20.25 -5.97 -1.89
CA ASN A 123 20.50 -4.54 -1.84
C ASN A 123 19.26 -3.70 -2.17
N VAL A 124 18.25 -4.28 -2.84
CA VAL A 124 17.11 -3.51 -3.34
C VAL A 124 16.22 -3.00 -2.21
N ILE A 125 15.82 -3.85 -1.27
CA ILE A 125 14.90 -3.42 -0.19
C ILE A 125 15.55 -2.38 0.73
N PRO A 126 16.81 -2.53 1.18
CA PRO A 126 17.52 -1.47 1.91
C PRO A 126 17.56 -0.15 1.15
N LEU A 127 17.80 -0.18 -0.16
CA LEU A 127 17.81 1.00 -1.02
C LEU A 127 16.43 1.64 -1.13
N LEU A 128 15.36 0.85 -1.25
CA LEU A 128 13.99 1.38 -1.24
C LEU A 128 13.63 2.00 0.12
N ILE A 129 14.09 1.43 1.24
CA ILE A 129 13.93 2.03 2.58
C ILE A 129 14.65 3.38 2.66
N ASP A 130 15.87 3.46 2.15
CA ASP A 130 16.63 4.71 2.06
C ASP A 130 15.89 5.76 1.22
N ALA A 131 15.45 5.38 0.03
CA ALA A 131 14.69 6.24 -0.89
C ALA A 131 13.42 6.79 -0.25
N LEU A 132 12.66 5.98 0.53
CA LEU A 132 11.48 6.45 1.26
C LEU A 132 11.80 7.48 2.34
N ARG A 133 12.97 7.38 2.98
CA ARG A 133 13.37 8.25 4.10
C ARG A 133 14.00 9.57 3.63
N ARG A 134 14.83 9.52 2.59
CA ARG A 134 15.72 10.63 2.21
C ARG A 134 15.54 11.12 0.78
N GLY A 135 14.80 10.39 -0.06
CA GLY A 135 14.63 10.76 -1.46
C GLY A 135 13.81 12.03 -1.65
N THR A 136 13.82 12.56 -2.88
CA THR A 136 12.90 13.62 -3.31
C THR A 136 11.44 13.13 -3.26
N VAL A 137 10.48 14.04 -3.38
CA VAL A 137 9.05 13.65 -3.47
C VAL A 137 8.81 12.62 -4.57
N ALA A 138 9.45 12.79 -5.74
CA ALA A 138 9.35 11.85 -6.86
C ALA A 138 9.98 10.50 -6.52
N THR A 139 11.19 10.49 -5.94
CA THR A 139 11.88 9.26 -5.53
C THR A 139 11.09 8.49 -4.47
N ARG A 140 10.51 9.17 -3.48
CA ARG A 140 9.68 8.57 -2.43
C ARG A 140 8.40 7.95 -2.99
N SER A 141 7.72 8.64 -3.93
CA SER A 141 6.54 8.11 -4.62
C SER A 141 6.90 6.87 -5.44
N ASN A 142 7.97 6.94 -6.23
CA ASN A 142 8.42 5.82 -7.05
C ASN A 142 8.87 4.62 -6.21
N ALA A 143 9.50 4.85 -5.06
CA ALA A 143 9.85 3.79 -4.11
C ALA A 143 8.58 3.12 -3.54
N ALA A 144 7.58 3.91 -3.11
CA ALA A 144 6.29 3.38 -2.65
C ALA A 144 5.57 2.57 -3.75
N ALA A 145 5.56 3.08 -4.98
CA ALA A 145 5.01 2.38 -6.14
C ALA A 145 5.74 1.07 -6.45
N ALA A 146 7.09 1.06 -6.37
CA ALA A 146 7.89 -0.15 -6.57
C ALA A 146 7.58 -1.20 -5.50
N ILE A 147 7.41 -0.78 -4.25
CA ILE A 147 7.02 -1.69 -3.15
C ILE A 147 5.63 -2.26 -3.40
N PHE A 148 4.68 -1.43 -3.84
CA PHE A 148 3.33 -1.86 -4.18
C PHE A 148 3.33 -2.95 -5.28
N THR A 149 4.07 -2.73 -6.37
CA THR A 149 4.14 -3.67 -7.50
C THR A 149 4.88 -4.95 -7.13
N LEU A 150 6.03 -4.85 -6.43
CA LEU A 150 6.78 -6.01 -5.94
C LEU A 150 5.94 -6.87 -4.98
N SER A 151 5.12 -6.22 -4.15
CA SER A 151 4.22 -6.88 -3.20
C SER A 151 3.02 -7.56 -3.86
N ALA A 152 2.85 -7.49 -5.18
CA ALA A 152 1.82 -8.27 -5.87
C ALA A 152 2.01 -9.78 -5.65
N LEU A 153 3.27 -10.25 -5.53
CA LEU A 153 3.61 -11.62 -5.17
C LEU A 153 3.45 -11.88 -3.68
N ASP A 154 2.79 -12.98 -3.31
CA ASP A 154 2.59 -13.35 -1.89
C ASP A 154 3.92 -13.64 -1.18
N SER A 155 4.88 -14.28 -1.87
CA SER A 155 6.23 -14.52 -1.36
C SER A 155 6.96 -13.21 -1.00
N ASN A 156 6.77 -12.16 -1.81
CA ASN A 156 7.42 -10.87 -1.59
C ASN A 156 6.80 -10.11 -0.42
N LYS A 157 5.47 -10.19 -0.19
CA LYS A 157 4.80 -9.44 0.89
C LYS A 157 5.45 -9.69 2.25
N VAL A 158 5.68 -10.96 2.59
CA VAL A 158 6.24 -11.34 3.89
C VAL A 158 7.70 -10.92 4.02
N LEU A 159 8.49 -11.10 2.95
CA LEU A 159 9.90 -10.73 2.91
C LEU A 159 10.08 -9.22 3.05
N ILE A 160 9.35 -8.44 2.24
CA ILE A 160 9.35 -6.98 2.29
C ILE A 160 8.89 -6.51 3.67
N GLY A 161 7.81 -7.06 4.23
CA GLY A 161 7.34 -6.65 5.56
C GLY A 161 8.34 -6.93 6.69
N LYS A 162 9.15 -7.99 6.59
CA LYS A 162 10.21 -8.30 7.57
C LYS A 162 11.39 -7.32 7.55
N SER A 163 11.57 -6.56 6.47
CA SER A 163 12.70 -5.63 6.31
C SER A 163 12.60 -4.35 7.16
N GLY A 164 11.44 -4.08 7.78
CA GLY A 164 11.20 -2.83 8.51
C GLY A 164 10.72 -1.67 7.63
N ILE A 165 10.36 -1.93 6.36
CA ILE A 165 9.89 -0.90 5.42
C ILE A 165 8.53 -0.27 5.77
N LEU A 166 7.73 -0.94 6.59
CA LEU A 166 6.40 -0.44 6.99
C LEU A 166 6.51 0.88 7.75
N LYS A 167 7.49 1.01 8.66
CA LYS A 167 7.72 2.26 9.41
C LYS A 167 7.99 3.47 8.48
N PRO A 168 8.97 3.45 7.55
CA PRO A 168 9.14 4.52 6.57
C PRO A 168 7.89 4.85 5.74
N LEU A 169 7.09 3.84 5.35
CA LEU A 169 5.82 4.09 4.65
C LEU A 169 4.80 4.79 5.54
N ILE A 170 4.70 4.41 6.81
CA ILE A 170 3.79 5.04 7.78
C ILE A 170 4.23 6.47 8.09
N ASP A 171 5.53 6.74 8.18
CA ASP A 171 6.08 8.09 8.38
C ASP A 171 5.74 9.01 7.20
N LEU A 172 5.95 8.50 5.98
CA LEU A 172 5.54 9.16 4.74
C LEU A 172 4.04 9.46 4.70
N LEU A 173 3.23 8.50 5.16
CA LEU A 173 1.79 8.68 5.26
C LEU A 173 1.49 9.83 6.22
N GLU A 174 2.12 9.86 7.40
CA GLU A 174 1.96 10.87 8.44
C GLU A 174 2.28 12.28 7.93
N GLU A 175 3.42 12.46 7.26
CA GLU A 175 3.82 13.72 6.62
C GLU A 175 2.78 14.26 5.64
N GLY A 176 2.06 13.37 4.94
CA GLY A 176 0.86 13.75 4.19
C GLY A 176 1.12 14.42 2.85
N ASN A 177 2.23 14.10 2.18
CA ASN A 177 2.48 14.62 0.83
C ASN A 177 1.37 14.14 -0.15
N PRO A 178 0.57 15.05 -0.74
CA PRO A 178 -0.57 14.67 -1.58
C PRO A 178 -0.20 13.86 -2.83
N LEU A 179 1.03 14.01 -3.33
CA LEU A 179 1.51 13.31 -4.52
C LEU A 179 1.85 11.85 -4.23
N ALA A 180 2.35 11.54 -3.02
CA ALA A 180 2.83 10.20 -2.67
C ALA A 180 1.81 9.39 -1.84
N ILE A 181 0.85 10.05 -1.18
CA ILE A 181 -0.01 9.39 -0.18
C ILE A 181 -0.82 8.21 -0.72
N LYS A 182 -1.26 8.27 -1.98
CA LYS A 182 -2.02 7.19 -2.62
C LYS A 182 -1.14 5.96 -2.88
N ASP A 183 0.08 6.18 -3.38
CA ASP A 183 1.05 5.09 -3.61
C ASP A 183 1.47 4.46 -2.28
N VAL A 184 1.71 5.30 -1.26
CA VAL A 184 2.06 4.85 0.10
C VAL A 184 0.92 4.03 0.72
N ALA A 185 -0.32 4.52 0.65
CA ALA A 185 -1.48 3.78 1.15
C ALA A 185 -1.68 2.46 0.41
N ALA A 186 -1.51 2.44 -0.92
CA ALA A 186 -1.59 1.23 -1.72
C ALA A 186 -0.50 0.21 -1.34
N ALA A 187 0.74 0.66 -1.12
CA ALA A 187 1.84 -0.20 -0.66
C ALA A 187 1.54 -0.82 0.71
N ILE A 188 1.12 -0.02 1.69
CA ILE A 188 0.74 -0.50 3.03
C ILE A 188 -0.42 -1.49 2.94
N PHE A 189 -1.45 -1.18 2.15
CA PHE A 189 -2.60 -2.05 1.94
C PHE A 189 -2.17 -3.42 1.41
N THR A 190 -1.40 -3.44 0.32
CA THR A 190 -0.95 -4.69 -0.31
C THR A 190 -0.05 -5.52 0.61
N LEU A 191 0.86 -4.87 1.35
CA LEU A 191 1.69 -5.56 2.34
C LEU A 191 0.84 -6.18 3.46
N CYS A 192 -0.19 -5.50 3.94
CA CYS A 192 -1.06 -5.95 5.03
C CYS A 192 -2.09 -7.01 4.63
N ILE A 193 -2.17 -7.37 3.34
CA ILE A 193 -2.90 -8.58 2.92
C ILE A 193 -2.31 -9.80 3.64
N ALA A 194 -0.98 -9.88 3.73
CA ALA A 194 -0.28 -10.86 4.55
C ALA A 194 -0.52 -10.57 6.04
N HIS A 195 -1.03 -11.55 6.78
CA HIS A 195 -1.47 -11.39 8.16
C HIS A 195 -0.33 -10.98 9.10
N GLU A 196 0.86 -11.53 8.88
CA GLU A 196 2.07 -11.26 9.65
C GLU A 196 2.45 -9.78 9.62
N ASN A 197 2.22 -9.13 8.47
CA ASN A 197 2.52 -7.70 8.28
C ASN A 197 1.56 -6.78 9.03
N ARG A 198 0.33 -7.23 9.34
CA ARG A 198 -0.63 -6.44 10.13
C ARG A 198 -0.07 -6.16 11.52
N SER A 199 0.48 -7.18 12.18
CA SER A 199 1.14 -7.02 13.48
C SER A 199 2.33 -6.04 13.43
N ARG A 200 3.09 -6.06 12.33
CA ARG A 200 4.23 -5.15 12.11
C ARG A 200 3.76 -3.71 11.94
N ALA A 201 2.78 -3.49 11.05
CA ALA A 201 2.20 -2.17 10.81
C ALA A 201 1.59 -1.56 12.09
N VAL A 202 0.91 -2.37 12.91
CA VAL A 202 0.39 -1.92 14.22
C VAL A 202 1.53 -1.51 15.14
N ARG A 203 2.58 -2.33 15.28
CA ARG A 203 3.76 -1.96 16.10
C ARG A 203 4.47 -0.70 15.61
N ASP A 204 4.50 -0.48 14.30
CA ASP A 204 5.11 0.70 13.67
C ASP A 204 4.23 1.96 13.77
N GLY A 205 3.05 1.89 14.41
CA GLY A 205 2.19 3.02 14.72
C GLY A 205 1.13 3.35 13.67
N ALA A 206 0.83 2.42 12.75
CA ALA A 206 -0.12 2.67 11.66
C ALA A 206 -1.51 3.09 12.17
N VAL A 207 -2.01 2.49 13.26
CA VAL A 207 -3.36 2.75 13.77
C VAL A 207 -3.54 4.21 14.16
N ARG A 208 -2.58 4.78 14.90
CA ARG A 208 -2.57 6.20 15.27
C ARG A 208 -2.57 7.12 14.05
N VAL A 209 -1.67 6.87 13.09
CA VAL A 209 -1.53 7.72 11.89
C VAL A 209 -2.79 7.66 11.03
N LEU A 210 -3.31 6.45 10.78
CA LEU A 210 -4.53 6.24 10.01
C LEU A 210 -5.74 6.87 10.71
N GLY A 211 -5.92 6.58 12.00
CA GLY A 211 -7.03 7.09 12.80
C GLY A 211 -7.10 8.62 12.79
N LYS A 212 -5.98 9.29 13.03
CA LYS A 212 -5.89 10.76 13.02
C LYS A 212 -6.25 11.38 11.67
N LYS A 213 -5.83 10.75 10.56
CA LYS A 213 -6.17 11.26 9.21
C LYS A 213 -7.64 11.02 8.87
N ILE A 214 -8.15 9.84 9.18
CA ILE A 214 -9.56 9.47 8.96
C ILE A 214 -10.49 10.38 9.78
N SER A 215 -10.18 10.63 11.06
CA SER A 215 -10.99 11.52 11.91
C SER A 215 -11.04 12.96 11.39
N ASN A 216 -9.99 13.39 10.67
CA ASN A 216 -9.91 14.70 10.04
C ASN A 216 -10.50 14.71 8.62
N GLY A 217 -11.09 13.61 8.15
CA GLY A 217 -11.68 13.51 6.81
C GLY A 217 -10.67 13.39 5.66
N LEU A 218 -9.41 13.06 5.95
CA LEU A 218 -8.34 12.99 4.95
C LEU A 218 -8.16 11.56 4.43
N TYR A 219 -8.27 11.37 3.11
CA TYR A 219 -8.02 10.09 2.42
C TYR A 219 -8.81 8.91 3.02
N VAL A 220 -10.06 9.16 3.42
CA VAL A 220 -10.88 8.19 4.17
C VAL A 220 -11.02 6.87 3.39
N ASP A 221 -11.26 6.95 2.08
CA ASP A 221 -11.46 5.78 1.21
C ASP A 221 -10.26 4.82 1.23
N GLU A 222 -9.04 5.37 1.08
CA GLU A 222 -7.81 4.59 1.07
C GLU A 222 -7.46 4.06 2.46
N LEU A 223 -7.55 4.91 3.48
CA LEU A 223 -7.01 4.60 4.82
C LEU A 223 -7.95 3.70 5.64
N LEU A 224 -9.26 3.83 5.47
CA LEU A 224 -10.24 3.03 6.21
C LEU A 224 -10.18 1.55 5.81
N ALA A 225 -9.85 1.25 4.56
CA ALA A 225 -9.64 -0.12 4.08
C ALA A 225 -8.41 -0.78 4.75
N ILE A 226 -7.33 -0.01 4.96
CA ILE A 226 -6.15 -0.48 5.70
C ILE A 226 -6.52 -0.74 7.15
N LEU A 227 -7.18 0.22 7.80
CA LEU A 227 -7.58 0.09 9.20
C LEU A 227 -8.49 -1.12 9.43
N ALA A 228 -9.42 -1.41 8.52
CA ALA A 228 -10.28 -2.59 8.56
C ALA A 228 -9.51 -3.93 8.51
N MET A 229 -8.31 -3.97 7.93
CA MET A 229 -7.41 -5.13 8.03
C MET A 229 -6.66 -5.15 9.37
N LEU A 230 -6.16 -4.01 9.82
CA LEU A 230 -5.33 -3.93 11.03
C LEU A 230 -6.08 -4.29 12.31
N VAL A 231 -7.37 -3.98 12.41
CA VAL A 231 -8.19 -4.32 13.60
C VAL A 231 -8.38 -5.82 13.83
N THR A 232 -7.90 -6.68 12.93
CA THR A 232 -7.74 -8.12 13.22
C THR A 232 -6.69 -8.41 14.29
N HIS A 233 -5.83 -7.44 14.61
CA HIS A 233 -4.87 -7.49 15.70
C HIS A 233 -5.44 -6.77 16.95
N TRP A 234 -5.44 -7.43 18.11
CA TRP A 234 -6.07 -6.91 19.34
C TRP A 234 -5.56 -5.52 19.75
N LYS A 235 -4.24 -5.29 19.67
CA LYS A 235 -3.64 -3.98 19.99
C LYS A 235 -4.19 -2.84 19.13
N ALA A 236 -4.57 -3.13 17.89
CA ALA A 236 -5.19 -2.11 17.03
C ALA A 236 -6.59 -1.73 17.50
N VAL A 237 -7.33 -2.67 18.10
CA VAL A 237 -8.66 -2.41 18.68
C VAL A 237 -8.54 -1.54 19.92
N GLU A 238 -7.57 -1.83 20.79
CA GLU A 238 -7.25 -1.04 21.98
C GLU A 238 -6.87 0.40 21.62
N GLU A 239 -5.84 0.58 20.79
CA GLU A 239 -5.38 1.91 20.34
C GLU A 239 -6.52 2.71 19.68
N LEU A 240 -7.34 2.04 18.87
CA LEU A 240 -8.48 2.70 18.23
C LEU A 240 -9.56 3.13 19.23
N GLY A 241 -9.78 2.35 20.29
CA GLY A 241 -10.66 2.69 21.39
C GLY A 241 -10.22 3.92 22.18
N GLU A 242 -8.91 4.11 22.35
CA GLU A 242 -8.29 5.28 22.99
C GLU A 242 -8.37 6.53 22.11
N LEU A 243 -8.30 6.38 20.79
CA LEU A 243 -8.41 7.46 19.80
C LEU A 243 -9.85 7.94 19.56
N GLY A 244 -10.82 7.54 20.40
CA GLY A 244 -12.24 7.84 20.18
C GLY A 244 -12.79 7.23 18.89
N GLY A 245 -12.23 6.08 18.48
CA GLY A 245 -12.50 5.39 17.22
C GLY A 245 -13.96 5.22 16.88
N VAL A 246 -14.73 4.82 17.88
CA VAL A 246 -16.14 4.44 17.77
C VAL A 246 -16.97 5.62 17.23
N SER A 247 -16.82 6.80 17.82
CA SER A 247 -17.59 8.00 17.45
C SER A 247 -17.47 8.35 15.97
N TRP A 248 -16.24 8.50 15.46
CA TRP A 248 -16.05 8.88 14.06
C TRP A 248 -16.33 7.74 13.08
N LEU A 249 -16.18 6.47 13.49
CA LEU A 249 -16.64 5.33 12.68
C LEU A 249 -18.16 5.29 12.55
N LEU A 250 -18.89 5.58 13.63
CA LEU A 250 -20.36 5.67 13.61
C LEU A 250 -20.80 6.83 12.70
N LYS A 251 -20.12 7.98 12.81
CA LYS A 251 -20.33 9.12 11.90
C LYS A 251 -20.12 8.74 10.44
N ILE A 252 -19.01 8.09 10.09
CA ILE A 252 -18.75 7.59 8.71
C ILE A 252 -19.85 6.61 8.28
N THR A 253 -20.25 5.69 9.16
CA THR A 253 -21.32 4.72 8.89
C THR A 253 -22.63 5.41 8.52
N ARG A 254 -22.98 6.48 9.23
CA ARG A 254 -24.19 7.27 9.03
C ARG A 254 -24.12 8.12 7.76
N GLU A 255 -23.05 8.89 7.60
CA GLU A 255 -22.99 10.06 6.71
C GLU A 255 -22.24 9.81 5.39
N SER A 256 -21.40 8.78 5.28
CA SER A 256 -20.60 8.57 4.05
C SER A 256 -21.48 8.19 2.85
N GLU A 257 -21.35 8.83 1.70
CA GLU A 257 -22.03 8.38 0.47
C GLU A 257 -21.37 7.13 -0.15
N CYS A 258 -20.10 6.87 0.19
CA CYS A 258 -19.38 5.69 -0.30
C CYS A 258 -19.82 4.41 0.43
N LYS A 259 -20.44 3.47 -0.30
CA LYS A 259 -20.85 2.15 0.23
C LYS A 259 -19.68 1.35 0.81
N ARG A 260 -18.50 1.46 0.20
CA ARG A 260 -17.28 0.77 0.67
C ARG A 260 -16.83 1.31 2.02
N ASN A 261 -16.93 2.62 2.24
CA ASN A 261 -16.59 3.22 3.53
C ASN A 261 -17.55 2.79 4.62
N LYS A 262 -18.86 2.76 4.36
CA LYS A 262 -19.84 2.21 5.31
C LYS A 262 -19.53 0.74 5.64
N GLU A 263 -19.20 -0.07 4.64
CA GLU A 263 -18.82 -1.47 4.84
C GLU A 263 -17.56 -1.60 5.71
N ASN A 264 -16.50 -0.85 5.42
CA ASN A 264 -15.27 -0.90 6.19
C ASN A 264 -15.48 -0.39 7.62
N ALA A 265 -16.21 0.71 7.80
CA ALA A 265 -16.52 1.27 9.11
C ALA A 265 -17.29 0.27 9.97
N ILE A 266 -18.33 -0.37 9.44
CA ILE A 266 -19.11 -1.36 10.21
C ILE A 266 -18.32 -2.64 10.50
N VAL A 267 -17.39 -3.05 9.63
CA VAL A 267 -16.46 -4.15 9.90
C VAL A 267 -15.57 -3.84 11.10
N ILE A 268 -15.07 -2.62 11.19
CA ILE A 268 -14.25 -2.16 12.31
C ILE A 268 -15.10 -2.10 13.59
N LEU A 269 -16.26 -1.44 13.55
CA LEU A 269 -17.19 -1.34 14.68
C LEU A 269 -17.63 -2.71 15.20
N HIS A 270 -17.88 -3.67 14.31
CA HIS A 270 -18.17 -5.05 14.70
C HIS A 270 -17.02 -5.66 15.49
N THR A 271 -15.79 -5.45 15.05
CA THR A 271 -14.62 -6.01 15.73
C THR A 271 -14.44 -5.38 17.11
N ILE A 272 -14.59 -4.06 17.23
CA ILE A 272 -14.58 -3.34 18.51
C ILE A 272 -15.69 -3.86 19.42
N CYS A 273 -16.94 -3.90 18.94
CA CYS A 273 -18.10 -4.34 19.72
C CYS A 273 -17.95 -5.76 20.31
N PHE A 274 -17.32 -6.67 19.57
CA PHE A 274 -17.11 -8.03 20.06
C PHE A 274 -15.93 -8.16 21.02
N SER A 275 -14.99 -7.21 21.00
CA SER A 275 -13.74 -7.26 21.78
C SER A 275 -13.80 -6.39 23.04
N ASP A 276 -14.47 -5.24 22.99
CA ASP A 276 -14.52 -4.26 24.07
C ASP A 276 -15.97 -3.88 24.40
N ARG A 277 -16.45 -4.37 25.55
CA ARG A 277 -17.81 -4.12 26.04
C ARG A 277 -18.01 -2.69 26.53
N THR A 278 -16.93 -1.97 26.88
CA THR A 278 -17.03 -0.59 27.37
C THR A 278 -17.59 0.35 26.29
N LYS A 279 -17.43 -0.02 25.02
CA LYS A 279 -17.92 0.73 23.86
C LYS A 279 -19.40 0.50 23.54
N TRP A 280 -20.08 -0.44 24.20
CA TRP A 280 -21.48 -0.76 23.88
C TRP A 280 -22.43 0.38 24.17
N LYS A 281 -22.17 1.19 25.20
CA LYS A 281 -23.02 2.33 25.55
C LYS A 281 -23.09 3.32 24.40
N GLU A 282 -21.92 3.73 23.89
CA GLU A 282 -21.79 4.67 22.78
C GLU A 282 -22.47 4.14 21.49
N ILE A 283 -22.27 2.86 21.16
CA ILE A 283 -22.90 2.23 19.99
C ILE A 283 -24.43 2.19 20.14
N LYS A 284 -24.95 1.92 21.34
CA LYS A 284 -26.40 1.93 21.61
C LYS A 284 -26.99 3.32 21.51
N GLU A 285 -26.29 4.33 22.01
CA GLU A 285 -26.75 5.72 21.94
C GLU A 285 -26.89 6.18 20.47
N GLU A 286 -25.92 5.87 19.62
CA GLU A 286 -26.01 6.12 18.17
C GLU A 286 -27.19 5.37 17.52
N GLU A 287 -27.37 4.09 17.85
CA GLU A 287 -28.47 3.30 17.29
C GLU A 287 -29.84 3.84 17.72
N ASN A 288 -30.00 4.22 18.99
CA ASN A 288 -31.24 4.80 19.49
C ASN A 288 -31.55 6.17 18.88
N ALA A 289 -30.52 6.99 18.67
CA ALA A 289 -30.69 8.34 18.14
C ALA A 289 -30.94 8.37 16.62
N HIS A 290 -30.29 7.47 15.87
CA HIS A 290 -30.22 7.58 14.41
C HIS A 290 -30.62 6.32 13.65
N GLY A 291 -30.75 5.17 14.31
CA GLY A 291 -30.98 3.88 13.64
C GLY A 291 -29.87 3.51 12.65
N THR A 292 -28.65 4.04 12.85
CA THR A 292 -27.55 3.97 11.90
C THR A 292 -27.21 2.53 11.51
N ILE A 293 -27.17 1.60 12.48
CA ILE A 293 -26.79 0.22 12.26
C ILE A 293 -27.99 -0.57 11.69
N THR A 294 -29.21 -0.31 12.16
CA THR A 294 -30.43 -0.90 11.59
C THR A 294 -30.62 -0.53 10.12
N LYS A 295 -30.33 0.73 9.73
CA LYS A 295 -30.40 1.13 8.33
C LYS A 295 -29.38 0.36 7.49
N LEU A 296 -28.13 0.29 7.96
CA LEU A 296 -27.07 -0.41 7.23
C LEU A 296 -27.31 -1.93 7.16
N SER A 297 -27.99 -2.53 8.15
CA SER A 297 -28.33 -3.95 8.13
C SER A 297 -29.33 -4.34 7.05
N ARG A 298 -30.10 -3.37 6.53
CA ARG A 298 -31.08 -3.54 5.46
C ARG A 298 -30.54 -3.12 4.10
N GLU A 299 -29.83 -2.00 4.04
CA GLU A 299 -29.46 -1.35 2.77
C GLU A 299 -27.98 -1.53 2.39
N GLY A 300 -27.16 -2.06 3.30
CA GLY A 300 -25.73 -2.26 3.09
C GLY A 300 -25.39 -3.33 2.05
N THR A 301 -24.10 -3.45 1.75
CA THR A 301 -23.58 -4.62 1.03
C THR A 301 -23.81 -5.90 1.83
N SER A 302 -23.75 -7.08 1.20
CA SER A 302 -23.92 -8.36 1.92
C SER A 302 -22.94 -8.53 3.09
N ARG A 303 -21.72 -7.98 3.00
CA ARG A 303 -20.77 -7.99 4.11
C ARG A 303 -21.17 -7.00 5.21
N ALA A 304 -21.56 -5.78 4.84
CA ALA A 304 -22.01 -4.77 5.80
C ALA A 304 -23.26 -5.24 6.57
N GLN A 305 -24.25 -5.82 5.87
CA GLN A 305 -25.47 -6.34 6.47
C GLN A 305 -25.17 -7.42 7.53
N ARG A 306 -24.32 -8.40 7.20
CA ARG A 306 -23.93 -9.45 8.16
C ARG A 306 -23.27 -8.87 9.42
N LYS A 307 -22.41 -7.87 9.26
CA LYS A 307 -21.70 -7.24 10.38
C LYS A 307 -22.62 -6.34 11.21
N ALA A 308 -23.48 -5.56 10.57
CA ALA A 308 -24.48 -4.75 11.25
C ALA A 308 -25.44 -5.63 12.08
N ASN A 309 -25.99 -6.70 11.49
CA ASN A 309 -26.85 -7.64 12.22
C ASN A 309 -26.14 -8.29 13.41
N GLY A 310 -24.87 -8.68 13.26
CA GLY A 310 -24.07 -9.22 14.36
C GLY A 310 -23.93 -8.25 15.53
N ILE A 311 -23.77 -6.94 15.26
CA ILE A 311 -23.74 -5.91 16.32
C ILE A 311 -25.12 -5.80 17.00
N LEU A 312 -26.20 -5.67 16.22
CA LEU A 312 -27.55 -5.55 16.76
C LEU A 312 -27.92 -6.75 17.66
N ASP A 313 -27.60 -7.96 17.23
CA ASP A 313 -27.81 -9.18 18.01
C ASP A 313 -27.03 -9.16 19.33
N ARG A 314 -25.76 -8.72 19.27
CA ARG A 314 -24.89 -8.62 20.44
C ARG A 314 -25.45 -7.62 21.46
N LEU A 315 -25.92 -6.47 21.00
CA LEU A 315 -26.49 -5.42 21.86
C LEU A 315 -27.83 -5.84 22.49
N ARG A 316 -28.70 -6.54 21.74
CA ARG A 316 -29.98 -7.07 22.24
C ARG A 316 -29.79 -8.10 23.35
N LYS A 317 -28.90 -9.08 23.14
CA LYS A 317 -28.60 -10.12 24.14
C LYS A 317 -28.08 -9.53 25.45
N ALA A 318 -27.30 -8.45 25.37
CA ALA A 318 -26.80 -7.75 26.56
C ALA A 318 -27.92 -7.11 27.38
N MET A 319 -28.97 -6.57 26.73
CA MET A 319 -30.12 -5.97 27.43
C MET A 319 -30.92 -7.00 28.22
N ASN A 320 -31.11 -8.20 27.64
CA ASN A 320 -31.87 -9.26 28.30
C ASN A 320 -31.17 -9.76 29.58
N LEU A 321 -29.83 -9.70 29.63
CA LEU A 321 -29.05 -10.07 30.82
C LEU A 321 -29.12 -9.01 31.93
N THR A 322 -29.29 -7.72 31.60
CA THR A 322 -29.42 -6.64 32.60
C THR A 322 -30.84 -6.47 33.15
N HIS A 323 -31.85 -7.06 32.50
CA HIS A 323 -33.25 -7.06 32.99
C HIS A 323 -33.62 -8.32 33.79
N THR A 324 -32.72 -9.31 33.88
CA THR A 324 -32.95 -10.59 34.59
C THR A 324 -32.07 -10.77 35.83
N ALA A 325 -31.28 -9.76 36.19
CA ALA A 325 -30.47 -9.69 37.42
C ALA A 325 -30.98 -8.55 38.30
#